data_AF-A0A6U2P0E3-F1
#
_entry.id   AF-A0A6U2P0E3-F1
#
_cell.length_a   1.000
_cell.length_b   1.000
_cell.length_c   1.000
_cell.angle_alpha   90.00
_cell.angle_beta   90.00
_cell.angle_gamma   90.00
#
_symmetry.space_group_name_H-M   'P 1'
#
loop_
_entity.id
_entity.type
_entity.pdbx_description
1 polymer ?
#
loop_
_entity_poly.entity_id
_entity_poly.type
_entity_poly.pdbx_seq_one_letter_code
_entity_poly.pdbx_strand_id
1 'polypeptide(L)'
;EEDYFLVSGSNLLASVYGITGKSWAEEDYFRSVLEEVIVPDFAPADGVKIATTTEEAEQSAAGGVDSDEAEAKAILDTLPQPSELAGFRLNPIEFDKDIDLHMQFVTACSNLRAMNYSIPTEDLHVSRGIVGRIIPAIATTTALVTGLVCLELYKITFLKEPKIDVFKSAFLNLAVPFVTLSEPTAPGSTKCIVKGKEWNWTAWDCIDVDLGRDVTLREFMDYFKTEYNLEISMLSQGVSIIYSFFANKQKIKERMDMPMSQVVQTVGKVTLPESQMFLVLEVICNDIDNEDDEVEVPYVKYRFKF
;
A
#
# COMPACT_ATOMS: atom_id res chain seq x y z
N GLU A 1 -12.24 23.11 27.06
CA GLU A 1 -11.98 22.09 26.02
C GLU A 1 -13.27 21.47 25.48
N GLU A 2 -14.29 21.24 26.31
CA GLU A 2 -15.63 20.76 25.89
C GLU A 2 -16.30 21.70 24.86
N ASP A 3 -16.12 23.01 25.01
CA ASP A 3 -16.70 24.05 24.15
C ASP A 3 -16.22 24.00 22.68
N TYR A 4 -15.13 23.29 22.39
CA TYR A 4 -14.67 23.15 21.02
C TYR A 4 -15.66 22.33 20.18
N PHE A 5 -16.42 21.39 20.76
CA PHE A 5 -17.27 20.49 19.97
C PHE A 5 -18.36 21.24 19.20
N LEU A 6 -19.13 22.09 19.88
CA LEU A 6 -20.22 22.83 19.26
C LEU A 6 -19.71 23.90 18.29
N VAL A 7 -18.69 24.66 18.69
CA VAL A 7 -18.14 25.74 17.86
C VAL A 7 -17.46 25.19 16.62
N SER A 8 -16.57 24.19 16.77
CA SER A 8 -15.89 23.59 15.61
C SER A 8 -16.85 22.78 14.74
N GLY A 9 -17.76 21.99 15.33
CA GLY A 9 -18.72 21.18 14.59
C GLY A 9 -19.69 22.02 13.76
N SER A 10 -20.24 23.09 14.34
CA SER A 10 -21.12 24.01 13.62
C SER A 10 -20.39 24.78 12.51
N ASN A 11 -19.16 25.22 12.74
CA ASN A 11 -18.36 25.92 11.73
C ASN A 11 -17.92 25.00 10.59
N LEU A 12 -17.59 23.74 10.88
CA LEU A 12 -17.30 22.73 9.85
C LEU A 12 -18.55 22.46 9.01
N LEU A 13 -19.70 22.26 9.65
CA LEU A 13 -20.96 22.08 8.94
C LEU A 13 -21.31 23.33 8.10
N ALA A 14 -21.13 24.53 8.64
CA ALA A 14 -21.36 25.77 7.90
C ALA A 14 -20.48 25.83 6.63
N SER A 15 -19.20 25.46 6.74
CA SER A 15 -18.27 25.39 5.60
C SER A 15 -18.78 24.45 4.50
N VAL A 16 -19.31 23.27 4.89
CA VAL A 16 -19.87 22.29 3.95
C VAL A 16 -21.02 22.87 3.13
N TYR A 17 -21.82 23.76 3.72
CA TYR A 17 -22.94 24.44 3.05
C TYR A 17 -22.56 25.79 2.43
N GLY A 18 -21.29 26.22 2.53
CA GLY A 18 -20.84 27.54 2.05
C GLY A 18 -21.34 28.72 2.89
N ILE A 19 -21.69 28.47 4.16
CA ILE A 19 -22.15 29.47 5.12
C ILE A 19 -20.96 29.96 5.95
N THR A 20 -20.90 31.27 6.22
CA THR A 20 -19.89 31.83 7.11
C THR A 20 -20.20 31.49 8.57
N GLY A 21 -19.27 30.77 9.20
CA GLY A 21 -19.34 30.40 10.61
C GLY A 21 -19.15 31.58 11.59
N LYS A 22 -19.30 31.29 12.88
CA LYS A 22 -19.12 32.24 13.98
C LYS A 22 -17.88 31.89 14.80
N SER A 23 -17.15 32.91 15.22
CA SER A 23 -15.90 32.70 15.96
C SER A 23 -16.16 32.39 17.43
N TRP A 24 -15.15 31.83 18.09
CA TRP A 24 -15.19 31.59 19.54
C TRP A 24 -15.34 32.88 20.36
N ALA A 25 -14.97 34.04 19.80
CA ALA A 25 -15.14 35.34 20.45
C ALA A 25 -16.62 35.76 20.60
N GLU A 26 -17.56 34.99 20.03
CA GLU A 26 -19.00 35.23 20.05
C GLU A 26 -19.73 34.20 20.94
N GLU A 27 -19.19 33.88 22.12
CA GLU A 27 -19.77 32.88 23.05
C GLU A 27 -21.26 33.17 23.38
N ASP A 28 -21.61 34.44 23.61
CA ASP A 28 -22.98 34.86 23.92
C ASP A 28 -23.98 34.45 22.82
N TYR A 29 -23.53 34.46 21.55
CA TYR A 29 -24.36 34.00 20.44
C TYR A 29 -24.69 32.51 20.59
N PHE A 30 -23.69 31.67 20.81
CA PHE A 30 -23.91 30.23 20.98
C PHE A 30 -24.80 29.93 22.18
N ARG A 31 -24.60 30.62 23.31
CA ARG A 31 -25.43 30.45 24.51
C ARG A 31 -26.89 30.80 24.23
N SER A 32 -27.16 31.94 23.61
CA SER A 32 -28.53 32.36 23.28
C SER A 32 -29.26 31.38 22.37
N VAL A 33 -28.56 30.83 21.37
CA VAL A 33 -29.15 29.82 20.46
C VAL A 33 -29.42 28.52 21.22
N LEU A 34 -28.49 28.06 22.05
CA LEU A 34 -28.64 26.81 22.81
C LEU A 34 -29.78 26.84 23.82
N GLU A 35 -30.08 28.01 24.40
CA GLU A 35 -31.23 28.19 25.29
C GLU A 35 -32.59 27.97 24.59
N GLU A 36 -32.64 28.15 23.27
CA GLU A 36 -33.84 27.94 22.45
C GLU A 36 -33.96 26.50 21.91
N VAL A 37 -32.91 25.68 22.03
CA VAL A 37 -32.90 24.30 21.50
C VAL A 37 -33.68 23.38 22.42
N ILE A 38 -34.76 22.78 21.88
CA ILE A 38 -35.51 21.73 22.56
C ILE A 38 -34.82 20.39 22.27
N VAL A 39 -34.14 19.84 23.28
CA VAL A 39 -33.53 18.50 23.20
C VAL A 39 -34.61 17.45 23.47
N PRO A 40 -34.90 16.54 22.51
CA PRO A 40 -35.88 15.48 22.71
C PRO A 40 -35.40 14.46 23.74
N ASP A 41 -36.32 13.92 24.53
CA ASP A 41 -36.01 12.87 25.50
C ASP A 41 -35.57 11.58 24.78
N PHE A 42 -34.51 10.95 25.31
CA PHE A 42 -34.05 9.66 24.81
C PHE A 42 -34.94 8.52 25.31
N ALA A 43 -35.44 7.70 24.39
CA ALA A 43 -36.11 6.44 24.68
C ALA A 43 -35.34 5.27 24.02
N PRO A 44 -35.02 4.19 24.76
CA PRO A 44 -34.33 3.04 24.19
C PRO A 44 -35.21 2.35 23.14
N ALA A 45 -34.64 2.05 21.98
CA ALA A 45 -35.32 1.33 20.93
C ALA A 45 -35.22 -0.20 21.15
N ASP A 46 -36.35 -0.90 21.02
CA ASP A 46 -36.40 -2.35 21.07
C ASP A 46 -35.79 -2.96 19.81
N GLY A 47 -35.05 -4.08 19.96
CA GLY A 47 -34.51 -4.84 18.84
C GLY A 47 -33.16 -4.38 18.29
N VAL A 48 -32.54 -3.34 18.87
CA VAL A 48 -31.18 -2.92 18.51
C VAL A 48 -30.17 -3.98 18.94
N LYS A 49 -29.47 -4.59 17.98
CA LYS A 49 -28.39 -5.55 18.23
C LYS A 49 -27.06 -4.80 18.36
N ILE A 50 -26.36 -5.02 19.45
CA ILE A 50 -25.02 -4.47 19.69
C ILE A 50 -24.05 -5.66 19.71
N ALA A 51 -23.12 -5.69 18.76
CA ALA A 51 -22.08 -6.70 18.72
C ALA A 51 -21.15 -6.56 19.94
N THR A 52 -20.81 -7.69 20.57
CA THR A 52 -19.93 -7.71 21.75
C THR A 52 -18.52 -8.18 21.42
N THR A 53 -18.33 -8.81 20.26
CA THR A 53 -17.04 -9.22 19.73
C THR A 53 -16.83 -8.71 18.30
N THR A 54 -15.57 -8.72 17.86
CA THR A 54 -15.22 -8.37 16.48
C THR A 54 -15.83 -9.35 15.49
N GLU A 55 -15.83 -10.64 15.82
CA GLU A 55 -16.40 -11.69 14.97
C GLU A 55 -17.93 -11.54 14.82
N GLU A 56 -18.64 -11.17 15.89
CA GLU A 56 -20.08 -10.88 15.84
C GLU A 56 -20.39 -9.65 14.98
N ALA A 57 -19.54 -8.62 15.04
CA ALA A 57 -19.68 -7.42 14.20
C ALA A 57 -19.48 -7.74 12.72
N GLU A 58 -18.47 -8.55 12.38
CA GLU A 58 -18.19 -8.99 11.02
C GLU A 58 -19.30 -9.89 10.45
N GLN A 59 -19.82 -10.83 11.25
CA GLN A 59 -20.94 -11.69 10.86
C GLN A 59 -22.24 -10.89 10.66
N SER A 60 -22.47 -9.87 11.50
CA SER A 60 -23.63 -8.98 11.37
C SER A 60 -23.54 -8.11 10.11
N ALA A 61 -22.33 -7.66 9.73
CA ALA A 61 -22.08 -6.92 8.49
C ALA A 61 -22.24 -7.80 7.23
N ALA A 62 -22.01 -9.11 7.34
CA ALA A 62 -22.15 -10.05 6.23
C ALA A 62 -23.55 -10.68 6.09
N GLY A 63 -24.42 -10.53 7.09
CA GLY A 63 -25.64 -11.36 7.27
C GLY A 63 -27.00 -10.67 7.10
N GLY A 64 -27.08 -9.41 6.69
CA GLY A 64 -28.35 -8.69 6.50
C GLY A 64 -28.55 -8.26 5.05
N VAL A 65 -29.36 -8.98 4.27
CA VAL A 65 -29.72 -8.57 2.90
C VAL A 65 -31.24 -8.55 2.68
N ASP A 66 -32.02 -9.38 3.37
CA ASP A 66 -33.46 -9.49 3.08
C ASP A 66 -34.37 -8.49 3.84
N SER A 67 -33.95 -7.89 4.97
CA SER A 67 -34.74 -6.85 5.66
C SER A 67 -34.49 -5.42 5.15
N ASP A 68 -33.41 -5.23 4.39
CA ASP A 68 -32.81 -3.91 4.21
C ASP A 68 -33.23 -3.25 2.89
N GLU A 69 -33.69 -4.01 1.89
CA GLU A 69 -34.11 -3.46 0.59
C GLU A 69 -35.39 -2.62 0.70
N ALA A 70 -36.36 -3.03 1.53
CA ALA A 70 -37.61 -2.30 1.70
C ALA A 70 -37.38 -0.97 2.45
N GLU A 71 -36.51 -0.98 3.46
CA GLU A 71 -36.11 0.22 4.20
C GLU A 71 -35.25 1.15 3.33
N ALA A 72 -34.27 0.61 2.61
CA ALA A 72 -33.45 1.37 1.67
C ALA A 72 -34.32 2.04 0.58
N LYS A 73 -35.32 1.34 0.07
CA LYS A 73 -36.28 1.90 -0.88
C LYS A 73 -37.15 2.99 -0.25
N ALA A 74 -37.63 2.79 0.97
CA ALA A 74 -38.39 3.81 1.68
C ALA A 74 -37.55 5.10 1.87
N ILE A 75 -36.28 4.98 2.23
CA ILE A 75 -35.34 6.11 2.35
C ILE A 75 -35.12 6.76 0.97
N LEU A 76 -34.89 5.98 -0.08
CA LEU A 76 -34.73 6.48 -1.45
C LEU A 76 -35.94 7.32 -1.89
N ASP A 77 -37.14 6.85 -1.58
CA ASP A 77 -38.40 7.51 -1.93
C ASP A 77 -38.59 8.84 -1.16
N THR A 78 -37.87 9.06 -0.05
CA THR A 78 -37.86 10.35 0.68
C THR A 78 -36.85 11.38 0.16
N LEU A 79 -35.92 10.97 -0.71
CA LEU A 79 -34.88 11.87 -1.20
C LEU A 79 -35.45 12.86 -2.25
N PRO A 80 -35.03 14.14 -2.22
CA PRO A 80 -35.46 15.12 -3.21
C PRO A 80 -34.90 14.77 -4.60
N GLN A 81 -35.62 15.16 -5.65
CA GLN A 81 -35.14 14.97 -7.01
C GLN A 81 -33.94 15.90 -7.28
N PRO A 82 -32.87 15.45 -7.99
CA PRO A 82 -31.68 16.27 -8.24
C PRO A 82 -31.98 17.61 -8.93
N SER A 83 -33.06 17.69 -9.72
CA SER A 83 -33.53 18.92 -10.36
C SER A 83 -34.01 19.99 -9.38
N GLU A 84 -34.50 19.60 -8.21
CA GLU A 84 -34.98 20.53 -7.17
C GLU A 84 -33.82 21.28 -6.49
N LEU A 85 -32.63 20.68 -6.49
CA LEU A 85 -31.39 21.24 -5.94
C LEU A 85 -30.40 21.63 -7.06
N ALA A 86 -30.91 21.98 -8.24
CA ALA A 86 -30.09 22.34 -9.39
C ALA A 86 -29.15 23.51 -9.05
N GLY A 87 -27.85 23.32 -9.29
CA GLY A 87 -26.80 24.31 -9.01
C GLY A 87 -26.29 24.31 -7.56
N PHE A 88 -26.96 23.63 -6.63
CA PHE A 88 -26.45 23.48 -5.26
C PHE A 88 -25.31 22.46 -5.20
N ARG A 89 -24.24 22.79 -4.48
CA ARG A 89 -23.10 21.90 -4.24
C ARG A 89 -22.64 22.05 -2.80
N LEU A 90 -22.30 20.93 -2.19
CA LEU A 90 -21.62 20.90 -0.91
C LEU A 90 -20.12 21.04 -1.13
N ASN A 91 -19.45 21.66 -0.16
CA ASN A 91 -18.00 21.77 -0.11
C ASN A 91 -17.46 20.67 0.80
N PRO A 92 -16.95 19.54 0.29
CA PRO A 92 -16.37 18.51 1.13
C PRO A 92 -15.17 19.10 1.90
N ILE A 93 -15.08 18.78 3.19
CA ILE A 93 -13.92 19.15 4.00
C ILE A 93 -12.79 18.17 3.69
N GLU A 94 -11.69 18.67 3.15
CA GLU A 94 -10.44 17.94 3.07
C GLU A 94 -9.75 18.01 4.44
N PHE A 95 -9.65 16.87 5.13
CA PHE A 95 -9.03 16.83 6.44
C PHE A 95 -7.55 17.23 6.37
N ASP A 96 -7.16 18.07 7.32
CA ASP A 96 -5.79 18.50 7.52
C ASP A 96 -5.53 18.66 9.02
N LYS A 97 -4.56 17.91 9.53
CA LYS A 97 -4.12 17.92 10.93
C LYS A 97 -3.47 19.24 11.36
N ASP A 98 -2.98 20.01 10.39
CA ASP A 98 -2.31 21.29 10.62
C ASP A 98 -3.32 22.46 10.67
N ILE A 99 -4.61 22.21 10.36
CA ILE A 99 -5.71 23.16 10.55
C ILE A 99 -6.31 22.98 11.95
N ASP A 100 -6.25 24.05 12.75
CA ASP A 100 -6.75 24.04 14.14
C ASP A 100 -8.23 23.66 14.25
N LEU A 101 -9.09 24.15 13.36
CA LEU A 101 -10.53 23.86 13.39
C LEU A 101 -10.83 22.36 13.23
N HIS A 102 -10.09 21.66 12.36
CA HIS A 102 -10.24 20.22 12.15
C HIS A 102 -9.84 19.46 13.42
N MET A 103 -8.67 19.80 13.96
CA MET A 103 -8.16 19.12 15.15
C MET A 103 -8.95 19.45 16.41
N GLN A 104 -9.50 20.65 16.55
CA GLN A 104 -10.38 21.02 17.65
C GLN A 104 -11.64 20.14 17.67
N PHE A 105 -12.27 19.92 16.51
CA PHE A 105 -13.44 19.04 16.41
C PHE A 105 -13.10 17.60 16.77
N VAL A 106 -12.02 17.05 16.19
CA VAL A 106 -11.59 15.68 16.45
C VAL A 106 -11.23 15.48 17.92
N THR A 107 -10.47 16.40 18.51
CA THR A 107 -10.06 16.35 19.92
C THR A 107 -11.28 16.43 20.84
N ALA A 108 -12.18 17.38 20.61
CA ALA A 108 -13.38 17.54 21.43
C ALA A 108 -14.31 16.32 21.34
N CYS A 109 -14.53 15.80 20.12
CA CYS A 109 -15.32 14.58 19.92
C CYS A 109 -14.69 13.37 20.61
N SER A 110 -13.37 13.23 20.54
CA SER A 110 -12.63 12.16 21.22
C SER A 110 -12.74 12.28 22.74
N ASN A 111 -12.56 13.48 23.30
CA ASN A 111 -12.62 13.73 24.73
C ASN A 111 -14.03 13.51 25.29
N LEU A 112 -15.09 13.95 24.59
CA LEU A 112 -16.47 13.68 24.99
C LEU A 112 -16.75 12.17 25.02
N ARG A 113 -16.26 11.42 24.01
CA ARG A 113 -16.37 9.96 24.03
C ARG A 113 -15.55 9.35 25.17
N ALA A 114 -14.35 9.85 25.44
CA ALA A 114 -13.51 9.37 26.52
C ALA A 114 -14.19 9.51 27.89
N MET A 115 -14.84 10.66 28.14
CA MET A 115 -15.62 10.92 29.36
C MET A 115 -16.76 9.92 29.56
N ASN A 116 -17.47 9.52 28.50
CA ASN A 116 -18.54 8.51 28.59
C ASN A 116 -18.04 7.16 29.14
N TYR A 117 -16.76 6.83 28.94
CA TYR A 117 -16.15 5.57 29.36
C TYR A 117 -15.11 5.75 30.48
N SER A 118 -15.07 6.92 31.14
CA SER A 118 -14.07 7.26 32.18
C SER A 118 -12.62 7.10 31.71
N ILE A 119 -12.36 7.34 30.42
CA ILE A 119 -11.01 7.39 29.83
C ILE A 119 -10.48 8.83 30.02
N PRO A 120 -9.20 9.02 30.38
CA PRO A 120 -8.61 10.36 30.47
C PRO A 120 -8.71 11.13 29.16
N THR A 121 -8.99 12.43 29.25
CA THR A 121 -9.01 13.34 28.10
C THR A 121 -7.59 13.73 27.71
N GLU A 122 -7.38 14.01 26.43
CA GLU A 122 -6.09 14.41 25.87
C GLU A 122 -6.16 15.83 25.32
N ASP A 123 -5.04 16.54 25.35
CA ASP A 123 -4.95 17.88 24.78
C ASP A 123 -4.90 17.87 23.25
N LEU A 124 -5.01 19.07 22.65
CA LEU A 124 -4.95 19.25 21.20
C LEU A 124 -3.62 18.78 20.58
N HIS A 125 -2.50 18.94 21.30
CA HIS A 125 -1.18 18.63 20.80
C HIS A 125 -0.97 17.11 20.72
N VAL A 126 -1.30 16.38 21.80
CA VAL A 126 -1.26 14.93 21.87
C VAL A 126 -2.23 14.32 20.84
N SER A 127 -3.46 14.84 20.78
CA SER A 127 -4.46 14.41 19.80
C SER A 127 -3.97 14.61 18.36
N ARG A 128 -3.32 15.75 18.05
CA ARG A 128 -2.70 16.00 16.74
C ARG A 128 -1.57 15.03 16.44
N GLY A 129 -0.74 14.69 17.44
CA GLY A 129 0.30 13.66 17.31
C GLY A 129 -0.26 12.30 16.89
N ILE A 130 -1.33 11.87 17.55
CA ILE A 130 -1.99 10.56 17.32
C ILE A 130 -2.69 10.55 15.95
N VAL A 131 -3.59 11.51 15.70
CA VAL A 131 -4.39 11.58 14.46
C VAL A 131 -3.51 11.79 13.24
N GLY A 132 -2.52 12.66 13.37
CA GLY A 132 -1.56 12.98 12.31
C GLY A 132 -0.56 11.88 12.01
N ARG A 133 -0.52 10.80 12.81
CA ARG A 133 0.55 9.77 12.79
C ARG A 133 1.93 10.43 12.72
N ILE A 134 2.14 11.47 13.51
CA ILE A 134 3.33 12.31 13.42
C ILE A 134 4.54 11.47 13.81
N ILE A 135 5.52 11.38 12.90
CA ILE A 135 6.81 10.77 13.18
C ILE A 135 7.68 11.84 13.85
N PRO A 136 8.05 11.68 15.14
CA PRO A 136 8.89 12.66 15.82
C PRO A 136 10.25 12.77 15.13
N ALA A 137 10.65 13.99 14.79
CA ALA A 137 11.91 14.25 14.12
C ALA A 137 12.62 15.47 14.71
N ILE A 138 13.93 15.40 14.79
CA ILE A 138 14.78 16.49 15.24
C ILE A 138 16.04 16.56 14.37
N ALA A 139 16.55 17.78 14.15
CA ALA A 139 17.69 18.03 13.28
C ALA A 139 18.97 17.32 13.74
N THR A 140 19.15 17.09 15.04
CA THR A 140 20.34 16.43 15.60
C THR A 140 20.49 14.99 15.10
N THR A 141 19.43 14.18 15.18
CA THR A 141 19.42 12.81 14.65
C THR A 141 19.61 12.80 13.13
N THR A 142 18.96 13.74 12.43
CA THR A 142 19.06 13.85 10.96
C THR A 142 20.50 14.17 10.51
N ALA A 143 21.14 15.16 11.16
CA ALA A 143 22.51 15.55 10.86
C ALA A 143 23.50 14.40 11.13
N LEU A 144 23.32 13.68 12.24
CA LEU A 144 24.18 12.55 12.60
C LEU A 144 24.02 11.38 11.62
N VAL A 145 22.79 10.98 11.30
CA VAL A 145 22.52 9.92 10.32
C VAL A 145 23.09 10.30 8.95
N THR A 146 22.89 11.55 8.51
CA THR A 146 23.44 12.04 7.23
C THR A 146 24.96 11.98 7.22
N GLY A 147 25.62 12.39 8.31
CA GLY A 147 27.07 12.30 8.44
C GLY A 147 27.59 10.86 8.30
N LEU A 148 26.92 9.89 8.94
CA LEU A 148 27.27 8.47 8.83
C LEU A 148 27.08 7.94 7.40
N VAL A 149 25.99 8.32 6.73
CA VAL A 149 25.76 7.98 5.31
C VAL A 149 26.88 8.54 4.43
N CYS A 150 27.30 9.79 4.65
CA CYS A 150 28.42 10.37 3.92
C CYS A 150 29.75 9.61 4.15
N LEU A 151 29.96 9.02 5.33
CA LEU A 151 31.14 8.17 5.59
C LEU A 151 31.09 6.87 4.78
N GLU A 152 29.93 6.23 4.65
CA GLU A 152 29.77 5.04 3.80
C GLU A 152 29.92 5.38 2.31
N LEU A 153 29.47 6.58 1.89
CA LEU A 153 29.64 7.06 0.52
C LEU A 153 31.11 7.08 0.08
N TYR A 154 32.04 7.52 0.95
CA TYR A 154 33.47 7.48 0.63
C TYR A 154 33.96 6.06 0.30
N LYS A 155 33.43 5.05 0.99
CA LYS A 155 33.81 3.65 0.78
C LYS A 155 33.35 3.17 -0.59
N ILE A 156 32.15 3.56 -1.01
CA ILE A 156 31.60 3.20 -2.34
C ILE A 156 32.36 3.92 -3.46
N THR A 157 32.71 5.20 -3.29
CA THR A 157 33.25 6.02 -4.38
C THR A 157 34.77 5.92 -4.55
N PHE A 158 35.53 5.73 -3.47
CA PHE A 158 37.00 5.81 -3.52
C PHE A 158 37.70 4.46 -3.31
N LEU A 159 37.05 3.46 -2.69
CA LEU A 159 37.66 2.15 -2.57
C LEU A 159 37.43 1.36 -3.86
N LYS A 160 38.50 0.74 -4.36
CA LYS A 160 38.40 -0.21 -5.45
C LYS A 160 38.00 -1.57 -4.86
N GLU A 161 36.87 -2.11 -5.31
CA GLU A 161 36.34 -3.42 -4.88
C GLU A 161 36.25 -3.57 -3.34
N PRO A 162 35.49 -2.69 -2.65
CA PRO A 162 35.36 -2.76 -1.20
C PRO A 162 34.73 -4.09 -0.77
N LYS A 163 35.36 -4.74 0.21
CA LYS A 163 34.84 -5.95 0.85
C LYS A 163 33.73 -5.61 1.84
N ILE A 164 32.81 -6.55 2.10
CA ILE A 164 31.62 -6.32 2.94
C ILE A 164 31.96 -5.87 4.37
N ASP A 165 33.07 -6.34 4.93
CA ASP A 165 33.55 -6.04 6.28
C ASP A 165 33.95 -4.58 6.47
N VAL A 166 34.23 -3.84 5.39
CA VAL A 166 34.55 -2.40 5.49
C VAL A 166 33.29 -1.55 5.69
N PHE A 167 32.13 -2.05 5.27
CA PHE A 167 30.85 -1.35 5.42
C PHE A 167 30.29 -1.50 6.83
N LYS A 168 29.52 -0.51 7.28
CA LYS A 168 28.90 -0.51 8.61
C LYS A 168 27.46 -0.02 8.52
N SER A 169 26.53 -0.84 9.02
CA SER A 169 25.18 -0.42 9.33
C SER A 169 25.19 0.21 10.72
N ALA A 170 24.72 1.45 10.82
CA ALA A 170 24.71 2.19 12.08
C ALA A 170 23.31 2.22 12.70
N PHE A 171 23.24 1.86 13.98
CA PHE A 171 22.04 1.93 14.79
C PHE A 171 22.32 2.82 15.99
N LEU A 172 21.45 3.78 16.26
CA LEU A 172 21.70 4.79 17.28
C LEU A 172 20.44 5.22 18.02
N ASN A 173 20.63 5.63 19.26
CA ASN A 173 19.61 6.26 20.08
C ASN A 173 20.27 7.37 20.91
N LEU A 174 20.06 8.63 20.50
CA LEU A 174 20.66 9.81 21.14
C LEU A 174 20.05 10.13 22.51
N ALA A 175 18.90 9.53 22.87
CA ALA A 175 18.34 9.68 24.21
C ALA A 175 19.17 8.94 25.27
N VAL A 176 19.80 7.81 24.90
CA VAL A 176 20.69 7.00 25.75
C VAL A 176 22.13 7.00 25.24
N PRO A 177 22.60 8.13 24.70
CA PRO A 177 23.73 8.29 23.78
C PRO A 177 24.38 6.99 23.23
N PHE A 178 23.56 6.15 22.59
CA PHE A 178 23.95 4.84 22.12
C PHE A 178 24.21 4.88 20.62
N VAL A 179 25.34 4.31 20.19
CA VAL A 179 25.65 4.05 18.79
C VAL A 179 26.29 2.68 18.71
N THR A 180 25.76 1.81 17.84
CA THR A 180 26.36 0.53 17.50
C THR A 180 26.51 0.41 16.00
N LEU A 181 27.57 -0.26 15.57
CA LEU A 181 27.89 -0.50 14.18
C LEU A 181 27.94 -2.01 13.97
N SER A 182 27.23 -2.51 12.99
CA SER A 182 27.31 -3.92 12.58
C SER A 182 27.76 -4.02 11.13
N GLU A 183 28.41 -5.13 10.80
CA GLU A 183 28.66 -5.46 9.40
C GLU A 183 27.33 -5.81 8.72
N PRO A 184 27.13 -5.37 7.46
CA PRO A 184 26.02 -5.86 6.65
C PRO A 184 26.13 -7.38 6.46
N THR A 185 24.99 -8.04 6.36
CA THR A 185 24.94 -9.47 6.06
C THR A 185 25.16 -9.69 4.56
N ALA A 186 25.94 -10.71 4.20
CA ALA A 186 26.06 -11.15 2.82
C ALA A 186 24.67 -11.59 2.30
N PRO A 187 24.37 -11.39 1.00
CA PRO A 187 23.12 -11.87 0.45
C PRO A 187 23.00 -13.39 0.61
N GLY A 188 21.78 -13.87 0.86
CA GLY A 188 21.49 -15.30 0.81
C GLY A 188 21.85 -15.87 -0.57
N SER A 189 22.43 -17.06 -0.60
CA SER A 189 22.78 -17.75 -1.84
C SER A 189 21.95 -19.00 -2.03
N THR A 190 21.45 -19.18 -3.23
CA THR A 190 20.77 -20.38 -3.71
C THR A 190 21.77 -21.18 -4.57
N LYS A 191 21.79 -22.49 -4.34
CA LYS A 191 22.65 -23.43 -5.08
C LYS A 191 21.80 -24.25 -6.04
N CYS A 192 22.20 -24.33 -7.29
CA CYS A 192 21.58 -25.20 -8.28
C CYS A 192 22.65 -25.88 -9.14
N ILE A 193 22.28 -26.92 -9.87
CA ILE A 193 23.16 -27.58 -10.84
C ILE A 193 22.62 -27.28 -12.23
N VAL A 194 23.48 -26.77 -13.11
CA VAL A 194 23.14 -26.46 -14.50
C VAL A 194 24.25 -27.03 -15.38
N LYS A 195 23.90 -27.86 -16.37
CA LYS A 195 24.87 -28.58 -17.23
C LYS A 195 25.91 -29.38 -16.43
N GLY A 196 25.48 -30.01 -15.33
CA GLY A 196 26.36 -30.77 -14.44
C GLY A 196 27.39 -29.92 -13.66
N LYS A 197 27.25 -28.59 -13.65
CA LYS A 197 28.10 -27.67 -12.89
C LYS A 197 27.30 -26.98 -11.79
N GLU A 198 27.92 -26.84 -10.61
CA GLU A 198 27.34 -26.05 -9.52
C GLU A 198 27.26 -24.57 -9.94
N TRP A 199 26.07 -23.99 -9.83
CA TRP A 199 25.83 -22.57 -10.00
C TRP A 199 25.24 -21.99 -8.71
N ASN A 200 25.98 -21.05 -8.13
CA ASN A 200 25.57 -20.30 -6.94
C ASN A 200 25.13 -18.90 -7.38
N TRP A 201 23.94 -18.49 -6.95
CA TRP A 201 23.38 -17.18 -7.25
C TRP A 201 22.70 -16.58 -6.02
N THR A 202 22.36 -15.29 -6.09
CA THR A 202 21.82 -14.46 -5.00
C THR A 202 20.71 -13.55 -5.52
N ALA A 203 20.02 -12.83 -4.65
CA ALA A 203 18.98 -11.86 -5.03
C ALA A 203 19.46 -10.73 -6.00
N TRP A 204 20.77 -10.57 -6.18
CA TRP A 204 21.34 -9.58 -7.11
C TRP A 204 21.60 -10.13 -8.51
N ASP A 205 21.60 -11.45 -8.66
CA ASP A 205 21.84 -12.12 -9.93
C ASP A 205 20.55 -12.15 -10.75
N CYS A 206 20.72 -12.11 -12.07
CA CYS A 206 19.62 -12.33 -13.02
C CYS A 206 20.17 -13.00 -14.28
N ILE A 207 19.30 -13.71 -14.99
CA ILE A 207 19.61 -14.18 -16.33
C ILE A 207 19.32 -13.03 -17.30
N ASP A 208 20.35 -12.28 -17.68
CA ASP A 208 20.23 -11.19 -18.66
C ASP A 208 20.25 -11.78 -20.08
N VAL A 209 19.08 -11.76 -20.74
CA VAL A 209 18.85 -12.34 -22.06
C VAL A 209 18.69 -11.22 -23.07
N ASP A 210 19.71 -11.04 -23.92
CA ASP A 210 19.69 -10.13 -25.06
C ASP A 210 19.97 -10.93 -26.34
N LEU A 211 18.92 -11.15 -27.14
CA LEU A 211 18.98 -11.90 -28.41
C LEU A 211 18.92 -10.99 -29.64
N GLY A 212 19.12 -9.68 -29.49
CA GLY A 212 19.14 -8.72 -30.59
C GLY A 212 17.79 -8.44 -31.29
N ARG A 213 16.73 -9.14 -30.90
CA ARG A 213 15.36 -8.97 -31.42
C ARG A 213 14.33 -9.52 -30.45
N ASP A 214 13.06 -9.19 -30.68
CA ASP A 214 11.97 -9.89 -30.00
C ASP A 214 11.81 -11.31 -30.58
N VAL A 215 12.22 -12.32 -29.82
CA VAL A 215 12.11 -13.73 -30.19
C VAL A 215 10.73 -14.30 -29.87
N THR A 216 10.36 -15.39 -30.52
CA THR A 216 9.12 -16.10 -30.19
C THR A 216 9.22 -16.84 -28.86
N LEU A 217 8.08 -17.18 -28.26
CA LEU A 217 8.06 -18.00 -27.04
C LEU A 217 8.81 -19.32 -27.26
N ARG A 218 8.67 -19.96 -28.43
CA ARG A 218 9.40 -21.19 -28.79
C ARG A 218 10.91 -20.96 -28.79
N GLU A 219 11.38 -19.92 -29.47
CA GLU A 219 12.80 -19.59 -29.53
C GLU A 219 13.38 -19.28 -28.14
N PHE A 220 12.59 -18.63 -27.28
CA PHE A 220 12.96 -18.39 -25.88
C PHE A 220 13.06 -19.69 -25.07
N MET A 221 12.13 -20.64 -25.23
CA MET A 221 12.24 -21.95 -24.60
C MET A 221 13.46 -22.73 -25.11
N ASP A 222 13.70 -22.73 -26.42
CA ASP A 222 14.82 -23.43 -27.05
C ASP A 222 16.18 -22.85 -26.63
N TYR A 223 16.23 -21.54 -26.36
CA TYR A 223 17.39 -20.87 -25.79
C TYR A 223 17.73 -21.44 -24.40
N PHE A 224 16.75 -21.61 -23.51
CA PHE A 224 16.98 -22.23 -22.20
C PHE A 224 17.46 -23.67 -22.29
N LYS A 225 16.91 -24.45 -23.23
CA LYS A 225 17.35 -25.82 -23.48
C LYS A 225 18.80 -25.86 -23.96
N THR A 226 19.17 -25.01 -24.91
CA THR A 226 20.50 -25.02 -25.53
C THR A 226 21.56 -24.42 -24.62
N GLU A 227 21.28 -23.28 -24.01
CA GLU A 227 22.26 -22.51 -23.23
C GLU A 227 22.36 -22.96 -21.78
N TYR A 228 21.28 -23.48 -21.19
CA TYR A 228 21.25 -23.88 -19.79
C TYR A 228 20.98 -25.38 -19.57
N ASN A 229 20.63 -26.17 -20.60
CA ASN A 229 20.18 -27.57 -20.41
C ASN A 229 18.96 -27.66 -19.48
N LEU A 230 18.10 -26.65 -19.54
CA LEU A 230 16.92 -26.52 -18.71
C LEU A 230 15.67 -26.49 -19.59
N GLU A 231 14.66 -27.27 -19.21
CA GLU A 231 13.33 -27.19 -19.78
C GLU A 231 12.43 -26.33 -18.89
N ILE A 232 11.90 -25.23 -19.45
CA ILE A 232 10.95 -24.37 -18.74
C ILE A 232 9.62 -25.11 -18.59
N SER A 233 9.21 -25.32 -17.34
CA SER A 233 7.93 -25.94 -16.98
C SER A 233 6.84 -24.88 -16.73
N MET A 234 7.21 -23.71 -16.20
CA MET A 234 6.33 -22.55 -16.04
C MET A 234 7.08 -21.24 -16.32
N LEU A 235 6.41 -20.29 -16.96
CA LEU A 235 6.90 -18.94 -17.25
C LEU A 235 5.82 -17.93 -16.94
N SER A 236 6.15 -16.89 -16.16
CA SER A 236 5.22 -15.82 -15.82
C SER A 236 5.84 -14.44 -15.94
N GLN A 237 4.98 -13.43 -16.09
CA GLN A 237 5.32 -12.02 -15.97
C GLN A 237 4.36 -11.39 -14.96
N GLY A 238 4.91 -10.96 -13.82
CA GLY A 238 4.09 -10.54 -12.67
C GLY A 238 3.12 -11.65 -12.27
N VAL A 239 1.82 -11.33 -12.24
CA VAL A 239 0.75 -12.28 -11.87
C VAL A 239 0.27 -13.15 -13.04
N SER A 240 0.78 -12.92 -14.26
CA SER A 240 0.27 -13.57 -15.48
C SER A 240 1.13 -14.76 -15.87
N ILE A 241 0.55 -15.97 -15.83
CA ILE A 241 1.21 -17.20 -16.30
C ILE A 241 1.14 -17.25 -17.83
N ILE A 242 2.28 -16.97 -18.47
CA ILE A 242 2.46 -16.95 -19.92
C ILE A 242 2.44 -18.37 -20.48
N TYR A 243 3.20 -19.26 -19.83
CA TYR A 243 3.31 -20.66 -20.18
C TYR A 243 3.29 -21.53 -18.93
N SER A 244 2.65 -22.69 -19.05
CA SER A 244 2.69 -23.78 -18.08
C SER A 244 2.46 -25.09 -18.83
N PHE A 245 3.21 -26.14 -18.48
CA PHE A 245 3.10 -27.46 -19.13
C PHE A 245 1.71 -28.12 -18.97
N PHE A 246 0.94 -27.74 -17.93
CA PHE A 246 -0.43 -28.24 -17.69
C PHE A 246 -1.53 -27.37 -18.32
N ALA A 247 -1.17 -26.27 -19.00
CA ALA A 247 -2.16 -25.42 -19.65
C ALA A 247 -2.76 -26.07 -20.92
N ASN A 248 -3.85 -25.49 -21.42
CA ASN A 248 -4.54 -26.01 -22.61
C ASN A 248 -3.59 -26.05 -23.82
N LYS A 249 -3.35 -27.25 -24.35
CA LYS A 249 -2.40 -27.52 -25.45
C LYS A 249 -2.65 -26.68 -26.71
N GLN A 250 -3.91 -26.38 -27.04
CA GLN A 250 -4.25 -25.55 -28.20
C GLN A 250 -3.80 -24.10 -27.99
N LYS A 251 -4.06 -23.54 -26.81
CA LYS A 251 -3.63 -22.18 -26.44
C LYS A 251 -2.11 -22.06 -26.36
N ILE A 252 -1.43 -23.09 -25.87
CA ILE A 252 0.05 -23.12 -25.85
C ILE A 252 0.58 -23.09 -27.28
N LYS A 253 0.03 -23.92 -28.18
CA LYS A 253 0.48 -23.99 -29.58
C LYS A 253 0.33 -22.64 -30.30
N GLU A 254 -0.75 -21.91 -30.03
CA GLU A 254 -0.96 -20.57 -30.58
C GLU A 254 0.09 -19.56 -30.07
N ARG A 255 0.46 -19.64 -28.79
CA ARG A 255 1.44 -18.72 -28.17
C ARG A 255 2.88 -19.02 -28.55
N MET A 256 3.22 -20.28 -28.87
CA MET A 256 4.60 -20.70 -29.16
C MET A 256 5.24 -19.91 -30.30
N ASP A 257 4.45 -19.57 -31.32
CA ASP A 257 4.95 -18.87 -32.51
C ASP A 257 4.76 -17.34 -32.42
N MET A 258 4.23 -16.84 -31.30
CA MET A 258 4.07 -15.40 -31.04
C MET A 258 5.35 -14.81 -30.44
N PRO A 259 5.72 -13.56 -30.78
CA PRO A 259 6.78 -12.82 -30.11
C PRO A 259 6.51 -12.68 -28.60
N MET A 260 7.55 -12.77 -27.78
CA MET A 260 7.44 -12.71 -26.32
C MET A 260 6.66 -11.48 -25.83
N SER A 261 6.90 -10.31 -26.43
CA SER A 261 6.15 -9.09 -26.08
C SER A 261 4.65 -9.19 -26.36
N GLN A 262 4.25 -9.81 -27.47
CA GLN A 262 2.85 -10.02 -27.83
C GLN A 262 2.18 -11.06 -26.94
N VAL A 263 2.91 -12.10 -26.53
CA VAL A 263 2.39 -13.10 -25.60
C VAL A 263 2.07 -12.45 -24.26
N VAL A 264 2.97 -11.62 -23.72
CA VAL A 264 2.74 -10.87 -22.47
C VAL A 264 1.51 -9.98 -22.58
N GLN A 265 1.40 -9.19 -23.66
CA GLN A 265 0.25 -8.30 -23.85
C GLN A 265 -1.07 -9.07 -23.96
N THR A 266 -1.08 -10.19 -24.69
CA THR A 266 -2.29 -10.97 -24.93
C THR A 266 -2.76 -11.70 -23.67
N VAL A 267 -1.83 -12.32 -22.93
CA VAL A 267 -2.16 -13.10 -21.73
C VAL A 267 -2.44 -12.19 -20.55
N GLY A 268 -1.60 -11.19 -20.33
CA GLY A 268 -1.77 -10.22 -19.24
C GLY A 268 -2.87 -9.20 -19.50
N LYS A 269 -3.36 -9.08 -20.74
CA LYS A 269 -4.28 -8.01 -21.18
C LYS A 269 -3.74 -6.62 -20.83
N VAL A 270 -2.42 -6.47 -20.97
CA VAL A 270 -1.69 -5.23 -20.68
C VAL A 270 -1.12 -4.65 -21.95
N THR A 271 -0.97 -3.34 -22.00
CA THR A 271 -0.19 -2.66 -23.05
C THR A 271 1.19 -2.34 -22.49
N LEU A 272 2.25 -2.77 -23.19
CA LEU A 272 3.61 -2.43 -22.80
C LEU A 272 3.92 -1.00 -23.23
N PRO A 273 4.37 -0.10 -22.33
CA PRO A 273 4.80 1.24 -22.69
C PRO A 273 5.87 1.24 -23.79
N GLU A 274 5.87 2.28 -24.63
CA GLU A 274 6.86 2.41 -25.71
C GLU A 274 8.29 2.43 -25.19
N SER A 275 8.51 3.08 -24.04
CA SER A 275 9.81 3.17 -23.36
C SER A 275 10.27 1.87 -22.68
N GLN A 276 9.40 0.86 -22.55
CA GLN A 276 9.77 -0.39 -21.89
C GLN A 276 10.64 -1.24 -22.84
N MET A 277 11.89 -1.47 -22.43
CA MET A 277 12.91 -2.22 -23.20
C MET A 277 13.07 -3.69 -22.76
N PHE A 278 12.71 -3.99 -21.51
CA PHE A 278 12.93 -5.29 -20.89
C PHE A 278 11.62 -5.88 -20.33
N LEU A 279 11.54 -7.22 -20.34
CA LEU A 279 10.57 -8.01 -19.59
C LEU A 279 11.30 -8.69 -18.43
N VAL A 280 10.74 -8.60 -17.24
CA VAL A 280 11.17 -9.39 -16.07
C VAL A 280 10.26 -10.60 -16.00
N LEU A 281 10.85 -11.79 -16.08
CA LEU A 281 10.15 -13.05 -16.16
C LEU A 281 10.59 -13.96 -15.02
N GLU A 282 9.63 -14.61 -14.39
CA GLU A 282 9.89 -15.69 -13.44
C GLU A 282 9.77 -17.02 -14.18
N VAL A 283 10.74 -17.91 -13.94
CA VAL A 283 10.82 -19.21 -14.60
C VAL A 283 10.91 -20.33 -13.58
N ILE A 284 10.17 -21.40 -13.84
CA ILE A 284 10.37 -22.69 -13.20
C ILE A 284 10.94 -23.60 -14.27
N CYS A 285 12.06 -24.25 -13.97
CA CYS A 285 12.83 -25.06 -14.90
C CYS A 285 13.10 -26.43 -14.31
N ASN A 286 13.16 -27.45 -15.16
CA ASN A 286 13.63 -28.79 -14.80
C ASN A 286 14.91 -29.11 -15.60
N ASP A 287 15.80 -29.94 -15.05
CA ASP A 287 16.94 -30.45 -15.80
C ASP A 287 16.45 -31.39 -16.92
N ILE A 288 16.97 -31.21 -18.14
CA ILE A 288 16.60 -32.05 -19.29
C ILE A 288 17.07 -33.50 -19.10
N ASP A 289 18.20 -33.70 -18.45
CA ASP A 289 18.77 -35.04 -18.21
C ASP A 289 18.11 -35.74 -17.02
N ASN A 290 17.39 -35.00 -16.16
CA ASN A 290 16.60 -35.51 -15.05
C ASN A 290 15.32 -34.69 -14.82
N GLU A 291 14.24 -35.03 -15.53
CA GLU A 291 12.99 -34.25 -15.56
C GLU A 291 12.29 -34.08 -14.20
N ASP A 292 12.63 -34.92 -13.20
CA ASP A 292 12.11 -34.85 -11.82
C ASP A 292 12.88 -33.84 -10.94
N ASP A 293 14.03 -33.33 -11.40
CA ASP A 293 14.83 -32.34 -10.67
C ASP A 293 14.44 -30.92 -11.10
N GLU A 294 13.58 -30.27 -10.30
CA GLU A 294 13.31 -28.84 -10.43
C GLU A 294 14.55 -28.02 -10.05
N VAL A 295 14.94 -27.09 -10.93
CA VAL A 295 16.13 -26.26 -10.80
C VAL A 295 15.71 -24.81 -10.56
N GLU A 296 15.98 -24.32 -9.36
CA GLU A 296 15.74 -22.92 -9.00
C GLU A 296 16.83 -22.01 -9.60
N VAL A 297 16.42 -21.11 -10.49
CA VAL A 297 17.31 -20.17 -11.18
C VAL A 297 16.90 -18.72 -10.89
N PRO A 298 17.80 -17.73 -11.07
CA PRO A 298 17.42 -16.33 -10.95
C PRO A 298 16.31 -15.95 -11.93
N TYR A 299 15.60 -14.85 -11.64
CA TYR A 299 14.68 -14.26 -12.59
C TYR A 299 15.38 -13.89 -13.90
N VAL A 300 14.61 -13.85 -14.98
CA VAL A 300 15.10 -13.54 -16.32
C VAL A 300 14.79 -12.10 -16.66
N LYS A 301 15.82 -11.34 -17.02
CA LYS A 301 15.70 -10.00 -17.58
C LYS A 301 15.88 -10.11 -19.09
N TYR A 302 14.78 -10.15 -19.82
CA TYR A 302 14.79 -10.34 -21.28
C TYR A 302 14.61 -9.00 -22.01
N ARG A 303 15.57 -8.65 -22.88
CA ARG A 303 15.50 -7.46 -23.74
C ARG A 303 14.75 -7.77 -25.04
N PHE A 304 13.59 -7.15 -25.20
CA PHE A 304 12.73 -7.35 -26.38
C PHE A 304 12.72 -6.16 -27.35
N LYS A 305 13.28 -5.00 -26.94
CA LYS A 305 13.45 -3.81 -27.80
C LYS A 305 14.89 -3.32 -27.84
N PHE A 306 15.25 -2.72 -28.96
CA PHE A 306 16.61 -2.39 -29.34
C PHE A 306 16.78 -0.92 -29.66
#